data_AF-F2K490-F1
#
_entry.id   AF-F2K490-F1
#
_cell.length_a   1.000
_cell.length_b   1.000
_cell.length_c   1.000
_cell.angle_alpha   90.00
_cell.angle_beta   90.00
_cell.angle_gamma   90.00
#
_symmetry.space_group_name_H-M   'P 1'
#
loop_
_entity.id
_entity.type
_entity.pdbx_description
1 polymer ?
#
loop_
_entity_poly.entity_id
_entity_poly.type
_entity_poly.pdbx_seq_one_letter_code
_entity_poly.pdbx_strand_id
1 'polypeptide(L)'
;MHGKSTSVEASQTIDTPTIAGDEIEVTNYISEAAPEVRSDLSQLIGLIQLIAPEATLHLERGVPVFYLGQHWTFSVIAHQKRVSLIFDDFDIQDEGFSFRERLKKASFGDHCISFKKLNEGNLNVIAELLGKLKVDTLRKYPLQKKSIH
;
A
#
# COMPACT_ATOMS: atom_id res chain seq x y z
N MET A 1 41.45 54.96 2.53
CA MET A 1 41.70 53.53 2.19
C MET A 1 41.38 52.70 3.43
N HIS A 2 40.84 51.49 3.22
CA HIS A 2 40.17 50.59 4.19
C HIS A 2 38.69 50.97 4.44
N GLY A 3 37.66 50.13 4.26
CA GLY A 3 37.59 48.74 3.81
C GLY A 3 36.12 48.27 3.72
N LYS A 4 35.85 47.50 2.65
CA LYS A 4 34.83 46.46 2.37
C LYS A 4 33.54 46.28 3.22
N SER A 5 32.42 46.31 2.47
CA SER A 5 31.35 45.29 2.30
C SER A 5 30.73 44.53 3.48
N THR A 6 29.39 44.55 3.54
CA THR A 6 28.45 43.40 3.60
C THR A 6 27.02 43.95 3.71
N SER A 7 26.04 43.51 2.92
CA SER A 7 25.04 42.45 3.23
C SER A 7 23.79 42.89 2.43
N VAL A 8 22.91 42.10 1.81
CA VAL A 8 22.40 40.77 2.12
C VAL A 8 21.84 40.18 0.81
N GLU A 9 22.11 38.91 0.55
CA GLU A 9 21.37 38.08 -0.40
C GLU A 9 19.95 37.81 0.12
N ALA A 10 18.98 37.80 -0.78
CA ALA A 10 17.67 37.20 -0.53
C ALA A 10 17.34 36.29 -1.72
N SER A 11 17.99 35.14 -1.77
CA SER A 11 17.55 34.02 -2.60
C SER A 11 16.45 33.30 -1.82
N GLN A 12 15.20 33.54 -2.20
CA GLN A 12 14.06 32.74 -1.74
C GLN A 12 14.20 31.33 -2.31
N THR A 13 14.61 30.39 -1.46
CA THR A 13 14.52 28.96 -1.74
C THR A 13 13.05 28.58 -1.73
N ILE A 14 12.56 28.16 -2.88
CA ILE A 14 11.22 27.58 -3.04
C ILE A 14 11.29 26.21 -2.37
N ASP A 15 10.50 26.00 -1.32
CA ASP A 15 10.33 24.70 -0.69
C ASP A 15 9.66 23.73 -1.69
N THR A 16 10.49 23.00 -2.42
CA THR A 16 10.04 21.83 -3.18
C THR A 16 9.54 20.81 -2.15
N PRO A 17 8.29 20.31 -2.24
CA PRO A 17 7.81 19.29 -1.33
C PRO A 17 8.72 18.07 -1.48
N THR A 18 9.40 17.71 -0.39
CA THR A 18 10.21 16.49 -0.32
C THR A 18 9.22 15.34 -0.30
N ILE A 19 8.92 14.80 -1.48
CA ILE A 19 8.18 13.55 -1.63
C ILE A 19 8.99 12.48 -0.87
N ALA A 20 8.36 11.82 0.09
CA ALA A 20 9.03 10.82 0.93
C ALA A 20 9.66 9.73 0.03
N GLY A 21 10.87 9.28 0.35
CA GLY A 21 11.62 8.34 -0.50
C GLY A 21 10.82 7.10 -0.93
N ASP A 22 10.02 6.56 -0.02
CA ASP A 22 9.17 5.39 -0.26
C ASP A 22 8.06 5.65 -1.31
N GLU A 23 7.55 6.87 -1.40
CA GLU A 23 6.51 7.25 -2.37
C GLU A 23 7.08 7.35 -3.80
N ILE A 24 8.32 7.82 -3.93
CA ILE A 24 9.07 7.83 -5.20
C ILE A 24 9.35 6.39 -5.66
N GLU A 25 9.78 5.53 -4.74
CA GLU A 25 10.09 4.13 -5.04
C GLU A 25 8.87 3.32 -5.47
N VAL A 26 7.72 3.53 -4.81
CA VAL A 26 6.46 2.88 -5.20
C VAL A 26 5.96 3.41 -6.54
N THR A 27 6.13 4.70 -6.82
CA THR A 27 5.80 5.28 -8.13
C THR A 27 6.64 4.66 -9.24
N ASN A 28 7.95 4.48 -9.00
CA ASN A 28 8.85 3.80 -9.94
C ASN A 28 8.40 2.35 -10.15
N TYR A 29 8.11 1.61 -9.08
CA TYR A 29 7.58 0.24 -9.16
C TYR A 29 6.33 0.15 -10.04
N ILE A 30 5.37 1.07 -9.89
CA ILE A 30 4.16 1.11 -10.73
C ILE A 30 4.53 1.41 -12.18
N SER A 31 5.46 2.33 -12.43
CA SER A 31 5.87 2.72 -13.77
C SER A 31 6.58 1.61 -14.54
N GLU A 32 7.28 0.72 -13.83
CA GLU A 32 8.01 -0.42 -14.42
C GLU A 32 7.11 -1.62 -14.69
N ALA A 33 5.95 -1.72 -14.03
CA ALA A 33 4.98 -2.79 -14.28
C ALA A 33 4.47 -2.80 -15.73
N ALA A 34 3.93 -3.93 -16.18
CA ALA A 34 3.36 -4.06 -17.51
C ALA A 34 2.21 -3.03 -17.72
N PRO A 35 2.13 -2.33 -18.87
CA PRO A 35 1.16 -1.27 -19.08
C PRO A 35 -0.29 -1.66 -18.76
N GLU A 36 -0.66 -2.90 -19.07
CA GLU A 36 -2.00 -3.45 -18.83
C GLU A 36 -2.40 -3.58 -17.35
N VAL A 37 -1.43 -3.61 -16.43
CA VAL A 37 -1.70 -3.80 -14.99
C VAL A 37 -1.42 -2.55 -14.14
N ARG A 38 -0.82 -1.50 -14.71
CA ARG A 38 -0.41 -0.30 -13.93
C ARG A 38 -1.57 0.38 -13.22
N SER A 39 -2.70 0.53 -13.93
CA SER A 39 -3.90 1.17 -13.37
C SER A 39 -4.46 0.35 -12.21
N ASP A 40 -4.54 -0.97 -12.37
CA ASP A 40 -5.04 -1.87 -11.33
C ASP A 40 -4.09 -1.91 -10.13
N LEU A 41 -2.78 -1.89 -10.37
CA LEU A 41 -1.77 -1.85 -9.34
C LEU A 41 -1.87 -0.56 -8.51
N SER A 42 -1.92 0.59 -9.19
CA SER A 42 -2.07 1.90 -8.54
C SER A 42 -3.37 1.97 -7.75
N GLN A 43 -4.49 1.48 -8.31
CA GLN A 43 -5.78 1.46 -7.63
C GLN A 43 -5.78 0.58 -6.38
N LEU A 44 -5.15 -0.60 -6.42
CA LEU A 44 -5.06 -1.49 -5.28
C LEU A 44 -4.19 -0.90 -4.15
N ILE A 45 -3.03 -0.33 -4.49
CA ILE A 45 -2.15 0.37 -3.53
C ILE A 45 -2.90 1.54 -2.88
N GLY A 46 -3.55 2.39 -3.69
CA GLY A 46 -4.33 3.52 -3.19
C GLY A 46 -5.50 3.10 -2.31
N LEU A 47 -6.16 1.99 -2.63
CA LEU A 47 -7.24 1.45 -1.80
C LEU A 47 -6.73 0.98 -0.43
N ILE A 48 -5.56 0.34 -0.36
CA ILE A 48 -4.94 -0.05 0.91
C ILE A 48 -4.62 1.19 1.74
N GLN A 49 -4.00 2.21 1.15
CA GLN A 49 -3.69 3.47 1.84
C GLN A 49 -4.93 4.19 2.38
N LEU A 50 -6.06 4.11 1.66
CA LEU A 50 -7.33 4.68 2.10
C LEU A 50 -7.94 3.91 3.29
N ILE A 51 -7.87 2.58 3.27
CA ILE A 51 -8.46 1.71 4.30
C ILE A 51 -7.57 1.62 5.56
N ALA A 52 -6.25 1.66 5.37
CA ALA A 52 -5.22 1.53 6.39
C ALA A 52 -4.26 2.73 6.35
N PRO A 53 -4.74 3.97 6.60
CA PRO A 53 -3.88 5.16 6.56
C PRO A 53 -2.78 5.15 7.61
N GLU A 54 -2.90 4.35 8.66
CA GLU A 54 -1.87 4.14 9.68
C GLU A 54 -0.77 3.16 9.26
N ALA A 55 -0.92 2.48 8.12
CA ALA A 55 0.08 1.54 7.64
C ALA A 55 1.28 2.28 7.05
N THR A 56 2.49 1.87 7.41
CA THR A 56 3.71 2.34 6.73
C THR A 56 3.94 1.51 5.48
N LEU A 57 4.32 2.18 4.39
CA LEU A 57 4.59 1.55 3.10
C LEU A 57 6.09 1.58 2.83
N HIS A 58 6.68 0.42 2.59
CA HIS A 58 8.09 0.26 2.25
C HIS A 58 8.24 -0.54 0.96
N LEU A 59 9.31 -0.31 0.21
CA LEU A 59 9.68 -1.17 -0.91
C LEU A 59 10.68 -2.23 -0.45
N GLU A 60 10.22 -3.46 -0.22
CA GLU A 60 11.10 -4.55 0.19
C GLU A 60 11.34 -5.52 -0.96
N ARG A 61 12.62 -5.74 -1.28
CA ARG A 61 13.03 -6.62 -2.39
C ARG A 61 12.36 -6.24 -3.72
N GLY A 62 12.11 -4.95 -3.92
CA GLY A 62 11.46 -4.41 -5.12
C GLY A 62 9.94 -4.60 -5.13
N VAL A 63 9.30 -4.79 -3.98
CA VAL A 63 7.86 -5.03 -3.89
C VAL A 63 7.25 -4.09 -2.84
N PRO A 64 6.10 -3.45 -3.11
CA PRO A 64 5.38 -2.67 -2.12
C PRO A 64 4.89 -3.54 -0.97
N VAL A 65 5.23 -3.13 0.24
CA VAL A 65 4.94 -3.85 1.47
C VAL A 65 4.39 -2.89 2.52
N PHE A 66 3.25 -3.24 3.10
CA PHE A 66 2.55 -2.45 4.11
C PHE A 66 2.68 -3.09 5.49
N TYR A 67 3.05 -2.28 6.47
CA TYR A 67 3.15 -2.65 7.88
C TYR A 67 2.13 -1.91 8.72
N LEU A 68 1.41 -2.64 9.58
CA LEU A 68 0.64 -2.05 10.67
C LEU A 68 1.49 -2.06 11.93
N GLY A 69 2.05 -0.91 12.28
CA GLY A 69 2.99 -0.78 13.40
C GLY A 69 4.33 -1.45 13.07
N GLN A 70 4.56 -2.65 13.59
CA GLN A 70 5.77 -3.46 13.32
C GLN A 70 5.43 -4.78 12.61
N HIS A 71 4.17 -4.99 12.25
CA HIS A 71 3.70 -6.24 11.66
C HIS A 71 3.45 -6.09 10.18
N TRP A 72 4.10 -6.93 9.38
CA TRP A 72 3.84 -7.02 7.95
C TRP A 72 2.40 -7.47 7.71
N THR A 73 1.63 -6.73 6.90
CA THR A 73 0.19 -6.98 6.72
C THR A 73 -0.21 -7.23 5.28
N PHE A 74 0.26 -6.38 4.36
CA PHE A 74 -0.09 -6.48 2.94
C PHE A 74 1.16 -6.40 2.09
N SER A 75 1.14 -7.07 0.95
CA SER A 75 2.04 -6.77 -0.16
C SER A 75 1.26 -6.80 -1.47
N VAL A 76 1.63 -5.91 -2.39
CA VAL A 76 0.99 -5.85 -3.71
C VAL A 76 2.02 -6.18 -4.77
N ILE A 77 1.75 -7.23 -5.55
CA ILE A 77 2.66 -7.74 -6.57
C ILE A 77 2.05 -7.58 -7.95
N ALA A 78 2.72 -6.87 -8.84
CA ALA A 78 2.44 -6.90 -10.26
C ALA A 78 3.06 -8.13 -10.93
N HIS A 79 2.25 -8.81 -11.74
CA HIS A 79 2.68 -9.79 -12.71
C HIS A 79 2.36 -9.27 -14.12
N GLN A 80 2.82 -9.97 -15.16
CA GLN A 80 2.60 -9.56 -16.55
C GLN A 80 1.13 -9.25 -16.89
N LYS A 81 0.16 -10.00 -16.33
CA LYS A 81 -1.28 -9.92 -16.70
C LYS A 81 -2.25 -9.88 -15.51
N ARG A 82 -1.74 -9.64 -14.30
CA ARG A 82 -2.55 -9.62 -13.07
C ARG A 82 -1.82 -8.88 -11.97
N VAL A 83 -2.58 -8.38 -11.02
CA VAL A 83 -2.08 -7.90 -9.73
C VAL A 83 -2.48 -8.87 -8.63
N SER A 84 -1.61 -9.07 -7.65
CA SER A 84 -1.84 -9.97 -6.52
C SER A 84 -1.72 -9.20 -5.21
N LEU A 85 -2.72 -9.37 -4.35
CA LEU A 85 -2.65 -8.98 -2.95
C LEU A 85 -2.16 -10.19 -2.15
N ILE A 86 -1.04 -10.05 -1.48
CA ILE A 86 -0.51 -11.00 -0.51
C ILE A 86 -0.77 -10.44 0.89
N PHE A 87 -1.16 -11.30 1.83
CA PHE A 87 -1.44 -10.91 3.20
C PHE A 87 -0.96 -11.99 4.16
N ASP A 88 -0.72 -11.61 5.42
CA ASP A 88 -0.39 -12.57 6.47
C ASP A 88 -1.59 -13.49 6.79
N ASP A 89 -1.27 -14.62 7.40
CA ASP A 89 -2.16 -15.72 7.73
C ASP A 89 -3.56 -15.25 8.16
N PHE A 90 -4.53 -15.52 7.29
CA PHE A 90 -5.91 -15.12 7.45
C PHE A 90 -6.78 -16.28 7.02
N ASP A 91 -7.65 -16.72 7.93
CA ASP A 91 -8.63 -17.74 7.63
C ASP A 91 -9.74 -17.13 6.76
N ILE A 92 -9.50 -17.06 5.44
CA ILE A 92 -10.51 -16.66 4.45
C ILE A 92 -11.73 -17.59 4.53
N GLN A 93 -11.60 -18.77 5.15
CA GLN A 93 -12.64 -19.78 5.23
C GLN A 93 -13.61 -19.59 6.39
N ASP A 94 -13.47 -18.53 7.21
CA ASP A 94 -14.43 -18.23 8.27
C ASP A 94 -15.86 -18.15 7.69
N GLU A 95 -16.70 -19.11 8.10
CA GLU A 95 -17.87 -19.64 7.37
C GLU A 95 -19.02 -18.62 7.15
N GLY A 96 -18.86 -17.38 7.62
CA GLY A 96 -19.83 -16.29 7.51
C GLY A 96 -19.60 -15.31 6.34
N PHE A 97 -18.44 -15.31 5.67
CA PHE A 97 -18.10 -14.32 4.63
C PHE A 97 -17.49 -14.98 3.39
N SER A 98 -18.31 -15.37 2.42
CA SER A 98 -17.84 -15.95 1.17
C SER A 98 -17.25 -14.90 0.21
N PHE A 99 -16.14 -14.25 0.58
CA PHE A 99 -15.39 -13.36 -0.32
C PHE A 99 -15.11 -14.03 -1.66
N ARG A 100 -14.88 -15.35 -1.66
CA ARG A 100 -14.71 -16.17 -2.87
C ARG A 100 -15.92 -16.14 -3.80
N GLU A 101 -17.15 -16.17 -3.27
CA GLU A 101 -18.37 -16.11 -4.08
C GLU A 101 -18.68 -14.69 -4.55
N ARG A 102 -18.29 -13.68 -3.77
CA ARG A 102 -18.50 -12.26 -4.09
C ARG A 102 -17.43 -11.71 -5.05
N LEU A 103 -16.25 -12.32 -5.07
CA LEU A 103 -15.11 -12.01 -5.96
C LEU A 103 -14.88 -13.12 -7.00
N LYS A 104 -15.93 -13.56 -7.71
CA LYS A 104 -15.87 -14.70 -8.66
C LYS A 104 -14.78 -14.62 -9.74
N LYS A 105 -14.29 -13.42 -10.04
CA LYS A 105 -13.24 -13.19 -11.06
C LYS A 105 -11.83 -13.13 -10.48
N ALA A 106 -11.69 -13.16 -9.17
CA ALA A 106 -10.41 -13.26 -8.49
C ALA A 106 -9.98 -14.72 -8.34
N SER A 107 -8.67 -14.96 -8.33
CA SER A 107 -8.08 -16.26 -8.02
C SER A 107 -7.59 -16.25 -6.58
N PHE A 108 -7.99 -17.23 -5.79
CA PHE A 108 -7.61 -17.35 -4.38
C PHE A 108 -6.55 -18.44 -4.23
N GLY A 109 -5.50 -18.15 -3.46
CA GLY A 109 -4.55 -19.11 -2.90
C GLY A 109 -4.42 -18.90 -1.39
N ASP A 110 -3.57 -19.69 -0.74
CA ASP A 110 -3.52 -19.80 0.73
C ASP A 110 -3.33 -18.46 1.46
N HIS A 111 -2.53 -17.54 0.88
CA HIS A 111 -2.28 -16.20 1.42
C HIS A 111 -2.29 -15.12 0.33
N CYS A 112 -3.05 -15.36 -0.74
CA CYS A 112 -2.98 -14.54 -1.94
C CYS A 112 -4.33 -14.44 -2.65
N ILE A 113 -4.64 -13.24 -3.14
CA ILE A 113 -5.74 -13.04 -4.08
C ILE A 113 -5.20 -12.31 -5.30
N SER A 114 -5.37 -12.92 -6.47
CA SER A 114 -4.97 -12.33 -7.75
C SER A 114 -6.17 -11.85 -8.57
N PHE A 115 -6.02 -10.68 -9.18
CA PHE A 115 -6.98 -10.05 -10.06
C PHE A 115 -6.36 -9.92 -11.46
N LYS A 116 -6.97 -10.56 -12.48
CA LYS A 116 -6.57 -10.32 -13.88
C LYS A 116 -6.87 -8.89 -14.31
N LYS A 117 -8.02 -8.40 -13.87
CA LYS A 117 -8.47 -7.01 -13.99
C LYS A 117 -9.21 -6.63 -12.73
N LEU A 118 -8.74 -5.60 -12.03
CA LEU A 118 -9.30 -5.20 -10.74
C LEU A 118 -10.72 -4.64 -10.91
N ASN A 119 -10.95 -3.86 -11.96
CA ASN A 119 -12.24 -3.25 -12.30
C ASN A 119 -13.33 -4.26 -12.71
N GLU A 120 -12.98 -5.50 -13.01
CA GLU A 120 -13.95 -6.54 -13.33
C GLU A 120 -14.58 -7.17 -12.07
N GLY A 121 -13.94 -6.99 -10.92
CA GLY A 121 -14.42 -7.39 -9.61
C GLY A 121 -15.20 -6.28 -8.89
N ASN A 122 -15.80 -6.62 -7.75
CA ASN A 122 -16.48 -5.64 -6.92
C ASN A 122 -15.47 -4.98 -5.96
N LEU A 123 -15.05 -3.75 -6.26
CA LEU A 123 -14.10 -2.98 -5.44
C LEU A 123 -14.57 -2.81 -3.99
N ASN A 124 -15.88 -2.72 -3.73
CA ASN A 124 -16.40 -2.61 -2.36
C ASN A 124 -16.12 -3.88 -1.56
N VAL A 125 -16.21 -5.05 -2.20
CA VAL A 125 -15.89 -6.34 -1.57
C VAL A 125 -14.39 -6.45 -1.27
N ILE A 126 -13.55 -5.89 -2.14
CA ILE A 126 -12.10 -5.81 -1.90
C ILE A 126 -11.80 -4.87 -0.73
N ALA A 127 -12.47 -3.71 -0.65
CA ALA A 127 -12.35 -2.80 0.46
C ALA A 127 -12.81 -3.43 1.79
N GLU A 128 -13.93 -4.16 1.79
CA GLU A 128 -14.40 -4.94 2.95
C GLU A 128 -13.38 -5.99 3.39
N LEU A 129 -12.78 -6.73 2.44
CA LEU A 129 -11.73 -7.70 2.73
C LEU A 129 -10.52 -7.02 3.37
N LEU A 130 -10.01 -5.94 2.77
CA LEU A 130 -8.88 -5.17 3.31
C LEU A 130 -9.17 -4.65 4.72
N GLY A 131 -10.41 -4.20 4.96
CA GLY A 131 -10.87 -3.78 6.28
C GLY A 131 -10.86 -4.92 7.30
N LYS A 132 -11.36 -6.10 6.92
CA LYS A 132 -11.34 -7.28 7.79
C LYS A 132 -9.90 -7.74 8.08
N LEU A 133 -9.05 -7.85 7.06
CA LEU A 133 -7.62 -8.17 7.20
C LEU A 133 -6.95 -7.20 8.20
N LYS A 134 -7.10 -5.89 7.98
CA LYS A 134 -6.57 -4.85 8.88
C LYS A 134 -7.05 -5.05 10.32
N VAL A 135 -8.35 -5.22 10.53
CA VAL A 135 -8.92 -5.37 11.89
C VAL A 135 -8.39 -6.63 12.57
N ASP A 136 -8.31 -7.75 11.85
CA ASP A 136 -7.84 -9.02 12.41
C ASP A 136 -6.34 -8.94 12.74
N THR A 137 -5.53 -8.30 11.90
CA THR A 137 -4.13 -7.99 12.21
C THR A 137 -4.01 -7.12 13.45
N LEU A 138 -4.78 -6.04 13.58
CA LEU A 138 -4.72 -5.15 14.75
C LEU A 138 -5.22 -5.79 16.03
N ARG A 139 -6.12 -6.78 15.96
CA ARG A 139 -6.54 -7.59 17.11
C ARG A 139 -5.40 -8.50 17.59
N LYS A 140 -4.68 -9.11 16.65
CA LYS A 140 -3.55 -10.01 16.93
C LYS A 140 -2.29 -9.26 17.36
N TYR A 141 -2.06 -8.09 16.76
CA TYR A 141 -0.89 -7.23 16.96
C TYR A 141 -1.32 -5.76 17.15
N PRO A 142 -1.81 -5.39 18.36
CA PRO A 142 -2.25 -4.02 18.63
C PRO A 142 -1.10 -3.03 18.44
N LEU A 143 -1.40 -1.88 17.83
CA LEU A 143 -0.44 -0.78 17.75
C LEU A 143 -0.07 -0.35 19.17
N GLN A 144 1.23 -0.32 19.48
CA GLN A 144 1.68 0.20 20.76
C GLN A 144 1.30 1.67 20.85
N LYS A 145 0.50 2.03 21.86
CA LYS A 145 0.26 3.45 22.18
C LYS A 145 1.59 4.04 22.61
N LYS A 146 2.07 5.08 21.92
CA LYS A 146 3.13 5.92 22.45
C LYS A 146 2.66 6.44 23.81
N SER A 147 3.29 5.98 24.89
CA SER A 147 3.13 6.62 26.20
C SER A 147 3.58 8.07 26.05
N ILE A 148 2.64 8.99 26.14
CA ILE A 148 2.93 10.40 26.28
C ILE A 148 3.40 10.55 27.73
N HIS A 149 4.72 10.65 27.92
CA HIS A 149 5.34 11.04 29.19
C HIS A 149 5.33 12.56 29.32
#